data_AF-A0AAF0QYB8-F1
#
_entry.id   AF-A0AAF0QYB8-F1
#
_cell.length_a   1.000
_cell.length_b   1.000
_cell.length_c   1.000
_cell.angle_alpha   90.00
_cell.angle_beta   90.00
_cell.angle_gamma   90.00
#
_symmetry.space_group_name_H-M   'P 1'
#
loop_
_entity.id
_entity.type
_entity.pdbx_description
1 polymer ?
#
loop_
_entity_poly.entity_id
_entity_poly.type
_entity_poly.pdbx_seq_one_letter_code
_entity_poly.pdbx_strand_id
1 'polypeptide(L)'
;MLAQVVANQMQQGAQAPRTTTPGERVRDFMRMNPLVFHGSKVDEDPQEFIDEVCKILTIMDVGACEKAELAAYQLKGVAQIWFDQWKGEKGNGYVVLWEEFKLAFLNRFFPLELREAKLVEFMNLKQGAMSVREYAFKFVQLSKYAPHLVADCHNPSLGI
;
A
#
# COMPACT_ATOMS: atom_id res chain seq x y z
N MET A 1 26.82 -19.38 51.66
CA MET A 1 26.67 -19.35 50.19
C MET A 1 25.18 -19.42 49.78
N LEU A 2 24.31 -18.52 50.30
CA LEU A 2 22.88 -18.51 49.92
C LEU A 2 22.33 -17.12 49.56
N ALA A 3 23.07 -16.03 49.82
CA ALA A 3 22.60 -14.68 49.50
C ALA A 3 22.78 -14.29 48.01
N GLN A 4 23.60 -15.02 47.26
CA GLN A 4 23.93 -14.63 45.87
C GLN A 4 22.95 -15.17 44.81
N VAL A 5 22.10 -16.15 45.16
CA VAL A 5 21.20 -16.78 44.17
C VAL A 5 19.93 -15.97 43.95
N VAL A 6 19.50 -15.16 44.93
CA VAL A 6 18.28 -14.35 44.82
C VAL A 6 18.50 -13.07 44.01
N ALA A 7 19.76 -12.58 43.94
CA ALA A 7 20.11 -11.38 43.17
C ALA A 7 20.06 -11.60 41.64
N ASN A 8 20.17 -12.85 41.17
CA ASN A 8 20.12 -13.16 39.73
C ASN A 8 18.70 -13.32 39.17
N GLN A 9 17.65 -13.30 40.02
CA GLN A 9 16.26 -13.43 39.57
C GLN A 9 15.54 -12.10 39.36
N MET A 10 16.11 -10.96 39.77
CA MET A 10 15.51 -9.63 39.55
C MET A 10 16.08 -8.88 38.34
N GLN A 11 17.01 -9.47 37.58
CA GLN A 11 17.48 -8.93 36.29
C GLN A 11 16.66 -9.40 35.07
N GLN A 12 15.46 -9.95 35.26
CA GLN A 12 14.47 -10.04 34.18
C GLN A 12 13.60 -8.77 34.18
N GLY A 13 14.25 -7.61 34.09
CA GLY A 13 13.61 -6.30 34.06
C GLY A 13 13.69 -5.70 32.66
N ALA A 14 12.53 -5.51 32.04
CA ALA A 14 12.28 -4.68 30.86
C ALA A 14 13.13 -5.01 29.61
N GLN A 15 12.63 -5.92 28.76
CA GLN A 15 12.97 -5.83 27.34
C GLN A 15 12.51 -4.46 26.85
N ALA A 16 13.46 -3.59 26.47
CA ALA A 16 13.16 -2.44 25.63
C ALA A 16 12.30 -2.92 24.44
N PRO A 17 11.34 -2.11 23.94
CA PRO A 17 10.56 -2.51 22.78
C PRO A 17 11.53 -2.99 21.70
N ARG A 18 11.40 -4.25 21.28
CA ARG A 18 12.30 -4.86 20.29
C ARG A 18 12.20 -4.02 19.02
N THR A 19 13.23 -3.21 18.76
CA THR A 19 13.33 -2.47 17.51
C THR A 19 13.76 -3.45 16.43
N THR A 20 12.82 -3.88 15.59
CA THR A 20 13.09 -4.77 14.46
C THR A 20 14.15 -4.14 13.56
N THR A 21 15.23 -4.85 13.31
CA THR A 21 16.32 -4.36 12.46
C THR A 21 15.84 -4.17 11.01
N PRO A 22 16.49 -3.30 10.20
CA PRO A 22 16.10 -3.14 8.79
C PRO A 22 16.08 -4.47 8.01
N GLY A 23 17.04 -5.36 8.27
CA GLY A 23 17.11 -6.67 7.62
C GLY A 23 15.99 -7.64 8.04
N GLU A 24 15.54 -7.58 9.29
CA GLU A 24 14.37 -8.35 9.75
C GLU A 24 13.08 -7.80 9.16
N ARG A 25 12.92 -6.47 9.12
CA ARG A 25 11.74 -5.84 8.50
C ARG A 25 11.59 -6.24 7.02
N VAL A 26 12.66 -6.18 6.24
CA VAL A 26 12.61 -6.61 4.83
C VAL A 26 12.28 -8.10 4.72
N ARG A 27 12.88 -8.94 5.57
CA ARG A 27 12.60 -10.39 5.58
C ARG A 27 11.14 -10.70 5.88
N ASP A 28 10.58 -10.06 6.90
CA ASP A 28 9.19 -10.26 7.31
C ASP A 28 8.22 -9.73 6.25
N PHE A 29 8.53 -8.56 5.67
CA PHE A 29 7.78 -8.02 4.53
C PHE A 29 7.75 -9.01 3.36
N MET A 30 8.91 -9.56 2.96
CA MET A 30 9.00 -10.52 1.86
C MET A 30 8.26 -11.83 2.14
N ARG A 31 8.16 -12.26 3.40
CA ARG A 31 7.40 -13.46 3.79
C ARG A 31 5.89 -13.28 3.60
N MET A 32 5.39 -12.04 3.58
CA MET A 32 3.98 -11.74 3.29
C MET A 32 3.68 -11.69 1.78
N ASN A 33 4.67 -12.00 0.93
CA ASN A 33 4.55 -12.06 -0.52
C ASN A 33 3.91 -10.79 -1.14
N PRO A 34 4.52 -9.61 -0.92
CA PRO A 34 3.99 -8.35 -1.43
C PRO A 34 4.00 -8.32 -2.96
N LEU A 35 3.03 -7.60 -3.54
CA LEU A 35 2.94 -7.46 -4.99
C LEU A 35 4.16 -6.71 -5.54
N VAL A 36 4.69 -7.18 -6.67
CA VAL A 36 5.81 -6.56 -7.40
C VAL A 36 5.25 -5.67 -8.50
N PHE A 37 5.81 -4.48 -8.69
CA PHE A 37 5.40 -3.56 -9.76
C PHE A 37 6.58 -3.18 -10.65
N HIS A 38 6.46 -3.46 -11.95
CA HIS A 38 7.51 -3.23 -12.94
C HIS A 38 7.36 -1.88 -13.64
N GLY A 39 6.13 -1.39 -13.77
CA GLY A 39 5.80 -0.12 -14.43
C GLY A 39 5.86 -0.19 -15.96
N SER A 40 6.04 -1.38 -16.52
CA SER A 40 6.13 -1.61 -17.97
C SER A 40 5.13 -2.65 -18.48
N LYS A 41 4.39 -3.32 -17.60
CA LYS A 41 3.43 -4.36 -17.99
C LYS A 41 2.04 -3.75 -18.13
N VAL A 42 1.29 -4.22 -19.11
CA VAL A 42 -0.04 -3.68 -19.45
C VAL A 42 -1.13 -4.14 -18.46
N ASP A 43 -0.92 -5.30 -17.83
CA ASP A 43 -1.82 -5.91 -16.85
C ASP A 43 -1.57 -5.46 -15.41
N GLU A 44 -0.52 -4.66 -15.18
CA GLU A 44 -0.26 -4.09 -13.85
C GLU A 44 -1.24 -2.97 -13.53
N ASP A 45 -1.85 -3.05 -12.35
CA ASP A 45 -2.69 -1.99 -11.81
C ASP A 45 -1.95 -1.21 -10.71
N PRO A 46 -1.61 0.07 -10.92
CA PRO A 46 -0.87 0.85 -9.93
C PRO A 46 -1.66 1.08 -8.64
N GLN A 47 -2.99 1.18 -8.70
CA GLN A 47 -3.82 1.34 -7.51
C GLN A 47 -3.84 0.05 -6.69
N GLU A 48 -4.00 -1.10 -7.36
CA GLU A 48 -3.94 -2.41 -6.70
C GLU A 48 -2.59 -2.66 -6.03
N PHE A 49 -1.48 -2.26 -6.66
CA PHE A 49 -0.16 -2.31 -6.03
C PHE A 49 -0.11 -1.52 -4.73
N ILE A 50 -0.59 -0.27 -4.72
CA ILE A 50 -0.62 0.55 -3.51
C ILE A 50 -1.52 -0.08 -2.45
N ASP A 51 -2.70 -0.57 -2.82
CA ASP A 51 -3.66 -1.14 -1.88
C ASP A 51 -3.10 -2.41 -1.21
N GLU A 52 -2.54 -3.35 -1.99
CA GLU A 52 -1.99 -4.61 -1.48
C GLU A 52 -0.75 -4.40 -0.62
N VAL A 53 0.16 -3.52 -1.04
CA VAL A 53 1.35 -3.20 -0.24
C VAL A 53 0.95 -2.45 1.04
N CYS A 54 0.01 -1.50 0.97
CA CYS A 54 -0.47 -0.76 2.13
C CYS A 54 -1.09 -1.69 3.19
N LYS A 55 -1.86 -2.69 2.76
CA LYS A 55 -2.45 -3.71 3.64
C LYS A 55 -1.38 -4.45 4.45
N ILE A 56 -0.34 -4.93 3.79
CA ILE A 56 0.80 -5.62 4.43
C ILE A 56 1.50 -4.68 5.42
N LEU A 57 1.86 -3.48 4.95
CA LEU A 57 2.57 -2.49 5.74
C LEU A 57 1.79 -2.00 6.97
N THR A 58 0.46 -2.03 6.91
CA THR A 58 -0.42 -1.71 8.03
C THR A 58 -0.42 -2.84 9.08
N ILE A 59 -0.43 -4.10 8.64
CA ILE A 59 -0.33 -5.26 9.54
C ILE A 59 1.03 -5.30 10.25
N MET A 60 2.09 -4.91 9.55
CA MET A 60 3.45 -4.87 10.10
C MET A 60 3.70 -3.70 11.08
N ASP A 61 2.75 -2.76 11.22
CA ASP A 61 2.85 -1.58 12.08
C ASP A 61 4.15 -0.77 11.91
N VAL A 62 4.55 -0.56 10.65
CA VAL A 62 5.76 0.20 10.31
C VAL A 62 5.50 1.71 10.19
N GLY A 63 6.50 2.52 10.49
CA GLY A 63 6.45 3.98 10.38
C GLY A 63 6.36 4.47 8.93
N ALA A 64 5.94 5.74 8.75
CA ALA A 64 5.67 6.31 7.43
C ALA A 64 6.90 6.32 6.49
N CYS A 65 8.10 6.48 7.03
CA CYS A 65 9.35 6.44 6.27
C CYS A 65 9.65 5.01 5.82
N GLU A 66 9.57 4.04 6.73
CA GLU A 66 9.81 2.62 6.44
C GLU A 66 8.80 2.07 5.44
N LYS A 67 7.54 2.53 5.47
CA LYS A 67 6.51 2.18 4.48
C LYS A 67 6.95 2.51 3.06
N ALA A 68 7.48 3.72 2.85
CA ALA A 68 7.95 4.15 1.54
C ALA A 68 9.14 3.31 1.07
N GLU A 69 10.09 3.00 1.96
CA GLU A 69 11.26 2.18 1.63
C GLU A 69 10.88 0.74 1.26
N LEU A 70 9.98 0.11 2.02
CA LEU A 70 9.50 -1.25 1.76
C LEU A 70 8.68 -1.33 0.46
N ALA A 71 7.83 -0.33 0.18
CA ALA A 71 7.12 -0.29 -1.09
C ALA A 71 8.06 -0.09 -2.28
N ALA A 72 9.04 0.82 -2.15
CA ALA A 72 10.07 1.04 -3.17
C ALA A 72 10.88 -0.24 -3.45
N TYR A 73 11.10 -1.09 -2.43
CA TYR A 73 11.79 -2.38 -2.59
C TYR A 73 11.06 -3.33 -3.57
N GLN A 74 9.73 -3.22 -3.71
CA GLN A 74 8.92 -4.00 -4.66
C GLN A 74 8.85 -3.39 -6.06
N LEU A 75 9.41 -2.21 -6.27
CA LEU A 75 9.56 -1.67 -7.61
C LEU A 75 10.69 -2.41 -8.33
N LYS A 76 10.44 -2.77 -9.59
CA LYS A 76 11.40 -3.40 -10.50
C LYS A 76 11.39 -2.69 -11.84
N GLY A 77 12.40 -2.92 -12.67
CA GLY A 77 12.43 -2.42 -14.04
C GLY A 77 12.22 -0.91 -14.14
N VAL A 78 11.24 -0.48 -14.93
CA VAL A 78 10.95 0.94 -15.19
C VAL A 78 10.57 1.69 -13.91
N ALA A 79 9.79 1.05 -13.04
CA ALA A 79 9.36 1.66 -11.79
C ALA A 79 10.52 1.91 -10.82
N GLN A 80 11.48 0.99 -10.75
CA GLN A 80 12.68 1.17 -9.94
C GLN A 80 13.54 2.32 -10.46
N ILE A 81 13.80 2.35 -11.77
CA ILE A 81 14.60 3.42 -12.42
C ILE A 81 13.97 4.80 -12.16
N TRP A 82 12.65 4.91 -12.31
CA TRP A 82 11.94 6.15 -12.02
C TRP A 82 12.08 6.56 -10.55
N PHE A 83 11.91 5.63 -9.61
CA PHE A 83 11.98 5.95 -8.19
C PHE A 83 13.37 6.45 -7.79
N ASP A 84 14.43 5.81 -8.31
CA ASP A 84 15.82 6.22 -8.05
C ASP A 84 16.10 7.65 -8.58
N GLN A 85 15.58 7.99 -9.76
CA GLN A 85 15.67 9.33 -10.34
C GLN A 85 14.88 10.36 -9.51
N TRP A 86 13.61 10.08 -9.25
CA TRP A 86 12.71 10.96 -8.50
C TRP A 86 13.21 11.23 -7.07
N LYS A 87 13.78 10.21 -6.41
CA LYS A 87 14.41 10.37 -5.09
C LYS A 87 15.73 11.13 -5.19
N GLY A 88 16.54 10.88 -6.22
CA GLY A 88 17.82 11.55 -6.46
C GLY A 88 17.69 13.06 -6.64
N GLU A 89 16.63 13.52 -7.31
CA GLU A 89 16.32 14.95 -7.50
C GLU A 89 16.09 15.71 -6.19
N LYS A 90 15.71 15.01 -5.11
CA LYS A 90 15.43 15.60 -3.80
C LYS A 90 16.67 15.77 -2.92
N GLY A 91 17.80 15.22 -3.35
CA GLY A 91 19.08 15.32 -2.67
C GLY A 91 19.40 14.16 -1.74
N ASN A 92 20.68 14.05 -1.38
CA ASN A 92 21.19 12.97 -0.56
C ASN A 92 20.62 13.05 0.87
N GLY A 93 20.22 11.91 1.43
CA GLY A 93 19.63 11.84 2.77
C GLY A 93 18.16 12.28 2.83
N TYR A 94 17.52 12.59 1.71
CA TYR A 94 16.09 12.86 1.69
C TYR A 94 15.28 11.64 2.13
N VAL A 95 14.43 11.84 3.13
CA VAL A 95 13.53 10.81 3.67
C VAL A 95 12.18 10.95 2.98
N VAL A 96 11.80 9.92 2.22
CA VAL A 96 10.52 9.88 1.52
C VAL A 96 9.44 9.42 2.51
N LEU A 97 8.39 10.22 2.65
CA LEU A 97 7.22 9.82 3.43
C LEU A 97 6.26 8.98 2.59
N TRP A 98 5.51 8.08 3.24
CA TRP A 98 4.53 7.21 2.58
C TRP A 98 3.53 7.95 1.67
N GLU A 99 2.93 9.04 2.16
CA GLU A 99 1.95 9.81 1.39
C GLU A 99 2.56 10.47 0.16
N GLU A 100 3.80 10.92 0.26
CA GLU A 100 4.54 11.52 -0.84
C GLU A 100 4.88 10.46 -1.90
N PHE A 101 5.36 9.29 -1.47
CA PHE A 101 5.59 8.15 -2.35
C PHE A 101 4.33 7.77 -3.12
N LYS A 102 3.20 7.55 -2.42
CA LYS A 102 1.92 7.20 -3.05
C LYS A 102 1.50 8.23 -4.09
N LEU A 103 1.56 9.51 -3.73
CA LEU A 103 1.15 10.59 -4.63
C LEU A 103 2.03 10.63 -5.88
N ALA A 104 3.36 10.58 -5.71
CA ALA A 104 4.30 10.59 -6.83
C ALA A 104 4.16 9.34 -7.72
N PHE A 105 4.00 8.17 -7.11
CA PHE A 105 3.82 6.90 -7.81
C PHE A 105 2.54 6.88 -8.63
N LEU A 106 1.40 7.25 -8.03
CA LEU A 106 0.11 7.26 -8.74
C LEU A 106 0.08 8.34 -9.82
N ASN A 107 0.70 9.51 -9.62
CA ASN A 107 0.82 10.50 -10.68
C ASN A 107 1.68 10.02 -11.85
N ARG A 108 2.71 9.20 -11.58
CA ARG A 108 3.60 8.68 -12.62
C ARG A 108 2.99 7.54 -13.42
N PHE A 109 2.40 6.56 -12.73
CA PHE A 109 2.00 5.27 -13.32
C PHE A 109 0.49 5.12 -13.47
N PHE A 110 -0.31 5.95 -12.80
CA PHE A 110 -1.75 5.99 -12.96
C PHE A 110 -2.23 7.40 -13.33
N PRO A 111 -1.79 7.93 -14.49
CA PRO A 111 -2.13 9.29 -14.91
C PRO A 111 -3.65 9.46 -15.08
N LEU A 112 -4.09 10.72 -15.18
CA LEU A 112 -5.50 11.08 -15.15
C LEU A 112 -6.33 10.30 -16.19
N GLU A 113 -5.79 10.12 -17.39
CA GLU A 113 -6.46 9.44 -18.49
C GLU A 113 -6.79 7.98 -18.15
N LEU A 114 -5.88 7.28 -17.46
CA LEU A 114 -6.11 5.90 -17.00
C LEU A 114 -7.12 5.85 -15.86
N ARG A 115 -7.08 6.83 -14.94
CA ARG A 115 -8.06 6.94 -13.85
C ARG A 115 -9.46 7.21 -14.39
N GLU A 116 -9.57 8.13 -15.34
CA GLU A 116 -10.83 8.44 -16.03
C GLU A 116 -11.33 7.26 -16.84
N ALA A 117 -10.45 6.51 -17.53
CA ALA A 117 -10.84 5.28 -18.21
C ALA A 117 -11.46 4.25 -17.24
N LYS A 118 -10.87 4.08 -16.05
CA LYS A 118 -11.43 3.21 -14.99
C LYS A 118 -12.76 3.73 -14.43
N LEU A 119 -12.89 5.04 -14.25
CA LEU A 119 -14.14 5.67 -13.84
C LEU A 119 -15.24 5.46 -14.88
N VAL A 120 -14.93 5.66 -16.16
CA VAL A 120 -15.85 5.42 -17.28
C VAL A 120 -16.21 3.95 -17.41
N GLU A 121 -15.28 3.04 -17.18
CA GLU A 121 -15.54 1.59 -17.10
C GLU A 121 -16.57 1.28 -16.00
N PHE A 122 -16.39 1.87 -14.81
CA PHE A 122 -17.32 1.73 -13.69
C PHE A 122 -18.71 2.32 -14.00
N MET A 123 -18.78 3.56 -14.51
CA MET A 123 -20.05 4.23 -14.83
C MET A 123 -20.84 3.49 -15.91
N ASN A 124 -20.15 2.87 -16.86
CA ASN A 124 -20.78 2.11 -17.94
C ASN A 124 -21.03 0.64 -17.57
N LEU A 125 -20.72 0.22 -16.34
CA LEU A 125 -20.94 -1.16 -15.90
C LEU A 125 -22.44 -1.45 -15.86
N LYS A 126 -22.89 -2.24 -16.84
CA LYS A 126 -24.25 -2.79 -16.92
C LYS A 126 -24.22 -4.29 -16.67
N GLN A 127 -25.27 -4.83 -16.06
CA GLN A 127 -25.36 -6.28 -15.82
C GLN A 127 -25.26 -7.08 -17.12
N GLY A 128 -25.99 -6.67 -18.17
CA GLY A 128 -25.95 -7.36 -19.46
C GLY A 128 -26.31 -8.84 -19.32
N ALA A 129 -25.42 -9.72 -19.79
CA ALA A 129 -25.57 -11.17 -19.69
C ALA A 129 -25.00 -11.78 -18.40
N MET A 130 -24.40 -10.98 -17.51
CA MET A 130 -23.87 -11.47 -16.23
C MET A 130 -25.00 -11.84 -15.28
N SER A 131 -24.77 -12.83 -14.43
CA SER A 131 -25.61 -13.05 -13.26
C SER A 131 -25.54 -11.85 -12.32
N VAL A 132 -26.57 -11.70 -11.47
CA VAL A 132 -26.58 -10.63 -10.44
C VAL A 132 -25.34 -10.71 -9.55
N ARG A 133 -24.88 -11.94 -9.24
CA ARG A 133 -23.70 -12.17 -8.40
C ARG A 133 -22.40 -11.71 -9.09
N GLU A 134 -22.22 -12.04 -10.37
CA GLU A 134 -21.04 -11.62 -11.13
C GLU A 134 -21.00 -10.10 -11.31
N TYR A 135 -22.15 -9.49 -11.61
CA TYR A 135 -22.27 -8.04 -11.66
C TYR A 135 -21.89 -7.39 -10.33
N ALA A 136 -22.42 -7.89 -9.21
CA ALA A 136 -22.11 -7.36 -7.88
C ALA A 136 -20.61 -7.45 -7.55
N PHE A 137 -19.94 -8.56 -7.88
CA PHE A 137 -18.50 -8.68 -7.71
C PHE A 137 -17.73 -7.66 -8.56
N LYS A 138 -18.12 -7.50 -9.82
CA LYS A 138 -17.47 -6.54 -10.73
C LYS A 138 -17.69 -5.09 -10.31
N PHE A 139 -18.87 -4.78 -9.77
CA PHE A 139 -19.20 -3.48 -9.20
C PHE A 139 -18.28 -3.15 -8.02
N VAL A 140 -18.11 -4.07 -7.07
CA VAL A 140 -17.21 -3.88 -5.91
C VAL A 140 -15.75 -3.76 -6.35
N GLN A 141 -15.31 -4.53 -7.36
CA GLN A 141 -13.95 -4.44 -7.88
C GLN A 141 -13.66 -3.08 -8.52
N LEU A 142 -14.62 -2.50 -9.25
CA LEU A 142 -14.45 -1.25 -9.97
C LEU A 142 -14.77 -0.01 -9.10
N SER A 143 -15.56 -0.17 -8.03
CA SER A 143 -15.95 0.95 -7.14
C SER A 143 -14.74 1.64 -6.50
N LYS A 144 -13.60 0.93 -6.34
CA LYS A 144 -12.37 1.49 -5.77
C LYS A 144 -11.78 2.65 -6.59
N TYR A 145 -12.06 2.72 -7.89
CA TYR A 145 -11.61 3.82 -8.76
C TYR A 145 -12.56 5.02 -8.73
N ALA A 146 -13.74 4.87 -8.12
CA ALA A 146 -14.78 5.88 -8.07
C ALA A 146 -15.32 6.09 -6.64
N PRO A 147 -14.45 6.31 -5.63
CA PRO A 147 -14.89 6.36 -4.23
C PRO A 147 -15.93 7.46 -3.97
N HIS A 148 -15.89 8.55 -4.74
CA HIS A 148 -16.85 9.65 -4.66
C HIS A 148 -18.24 9.29 -5.21
N LEU A 149 -18.35 8.38 -6.20
CA LEU A 149 -19.65 7.97 -6.76
C LEU A 149 -20.36 6.90 -5.91
N VAL A 150 -19.61 6.21 -5.04
CA VAL A 150 -20.10 5.09 -4.22
C VAL A 150 -20.53 5.59 -2.84
N ALA A 151 -19.98 6.71 -2.35
CA ALA A 151 -20.43 7.34 -1.13
C ALA A 151 -21.90 7.85 -1.23
N ASP A 152 -22.35 8.15 -2.44
CA ASP A 152 -23.68 8.72 -2.69
C ASP A 152 -24.84 7.72 -2.62
N CYS A 153 -24.58 6.40 -2.50
CA CYS A 153 -25.64 5.39 -2.34
C CYS A 153 -25.98 5.01 -0.89
N HIS A 154 -25.35 5.65 0.12
CA HIS A 154 -25.71 5.47 1.54
C HIS A 154 -26.32 6.72 2.21
N ASN A 155 -26.93 7.63 1.44
CA ASN A 155 -27.82 8.64 2.02
C ASN A 155 -29.18 8.66 1.29
N PRO A 156 -30.17 7.86 1.74
CA PRO A 156 -31.55 8.13 1.40
C PRO A 156 -31.94 9.40 2.17
N SER A 157 -32.06 10.49 1.43
CA SER A 157 -32.50 11.80 1.88
C SER A 157 -33.79 11.74 2.73
N LEU A 158 -33.76 12.42 3.87
CA LEU A 158 -34.91 13.08 4.50
C LEU A 158 -34.34 14.38 5.12
N GLY A 159 -34.75 15.60 4.77
CA GLY A 159 -36.06 15.99 4.28
C GLY A 159 -37.05 16.19 5.43
N ILE A 160 -36.66 17.01 6.43
CA ILE A 160 -37.48 18.06 7.10
C ILE A 160 -36.53 19.22 7.41
#